data_AF-A0A9W6EPD8-F1
#
_entry.id   AF-A0A9W6EPD8-F1
#
_cell.length_a   1.000
_cell.length_b   1.000
_cell.length_c   1.000
_cell.angle_alpha   90.00
_cell.angle_beta   90.00
_cell.angle_gamma   90.00
#
_symmetry.space_group_name_H-M   'P 1'
#
loop_
_entity.id
_entity.type
_entity.pdbx_description
1 polymer ?
#
loop_
_entity_poly.entity_id
_entity_poly.type
_entity_poly.pdbx_seq_one_letter_code
_entity_poly.pdbx_strand_id
1 'polypeptide(L)'
;MSTAPYFNIKRQSSGSTEGEAVAQIPSPFQRLPPEIRDQIYDHIFEPHRVELIRRSEKDPTKHPKRVYYRLYHNPLRSRDPVTQQIQDPCRKSQLPVPIALVFTCRSIYCDTLWWLYSTTQFVFTSTRTMNRFFNTIPSEVQPAIRHVEINQEMHSEPSLTEHRIHKVRSDWAFTMACENLVRCCSGLQVLYIYFRIRDWPMSLEIGETWSLPMMAFAEYKAKGGLDVVTINLDMPRFGVQKLKNMAKTLEKRFMKPKAFQIREDERLARELTCSFMELRVEGND
;
A
#
# COMPACT_ATOMS: atom_id res chain seq x y z
N MET A 1 26.73 -5.08 6.71
CA MET A 1 26.36 -6.47 6.38
C MET A 1 25.73 -7.07 7.62
N SER A 2 24.40 -7.22 7.64
CA SER A 2 23.66 -7.62 8.83
C SER A 2 22.67 -8.70 8.43
N THR A 3 22.90 -9.89 8.99
CA THR A 3 22.18 -11.15 8.83
C THR A 3 20.68 -10.98 9.03
N ALA A 4 19.92 -11.16 7.95
CA ALA A 4 18.51 -11.49 8.01
C ALA A 4 18.35 -12.86 8.68
N PRO A 5 17.30 -13.10 9.49
CA PRO A 5 16.94 -14.45 9.87
C PRO A 5 16.44 -15.15 8.61
N TYR A 6 17.33 -15.89 7.96
CA TYR A 6 16.96 -16.96 7.05
C TYR A 6 16.00 -17.87 7.83
N PHE A 7 14.76 -18.00 7.38
CA PHE A 7 13.93 -19.16 7.71
C PHE A 7 14.54 -20.37 7.01
N ASN A 8 15.70 -20.79 7.51
CA ASN A 8 16.33 -22.04 7.16
C ASN A 8 15.62 -23.09 8.03
N ILE A 9 14.58 -23.72 7.49
CA ILE A 9 14.05 -24.96 8.05
C ILE A 9 15.21 -25.95 7.94
N LYS A 10 15.99 -26.07 9.01
CA LYS A 10 17.09 -27.01 9.15
C LYS A 10 16.50 -28.40 8.86
N ARG A 11 16.84 -28.99 7.71
CA ARG A 11 16.69 -30.43 7.49
C ARG A 11 17.47 -31.09 8.62
N GLN A 12 16.76 -31.60 9.64
CA GLN A 12 17.34 -32.57 10.54
C GLN A 12 17.50 -33.85 9.73
N SER A 13 18.70 -34.06 9.20
CA SER A 13 19.17 -35.38 8.81
C SER A 13 19.88 -36.00 10.02
N SER A 14 19.19 -36.87 10.74
CA SER A 14 19.81 -37.99 11.47
C SER A 14 18.73 -38.90 12.05
N GLY A 15 18.73 -40.16 11.62
CA GLY A 15 17.97 -41.24 12.26
C GLY A 15 17.21 -42.09 11.27
N SER A 16 17.91 -43.04 10.66
CA SER A 16 17.33 -44.18 9.96
C SER A 16 16.39 -44.96 10.88
N THR A 17 15.10 -44.80 10.65
CA THR A 17 14.09 -45.84 10.83
C THR A 17 13.26 -45.80 9.56
N GLU A 18 13.39 -46.84 8.74
CA GLU A 18 12.57 -47.10 7.55
C GLU A 18 11.11 -47.30 7.98
N GLY A 19 10.43 -46.20 8.27
CA GLY A 19 9.00 -46.11 8.14
C GLY A 19 8.74 -45.59 6.74
N GLU A 20 8.18 -46.43 5.87
CA GLU A 20 7.61 -46.04 4.58
C GLU A 20 6.91 -44.68 4.74
N ALA A 21 7.51 -43.63 4.20
CA ALA A 21 6.88 -42.33 4.15
C ALA A 21 5.73 -42.46 3.17
N VAL A 22 4.56 -42.87 3.68
CA VAL A 22 3.31 -42.97 2.92
C VAL A 22 3.16 -41.66 2.18
N ALA A 23 3.37 -41.70 0.87
CA ALA A 23 3.27 -40.53 0.02
C ALA A 23 1.88 -39.94 0.25
N GLN A 24 1.81 -38.81 0.95
CA GLN A 24 0.55 -38.18 1.28
C GLN A 24 -0.15 -37.89 -0.05
N ILE A 25 -1.23 -38.63 -0.26
CA ILE A 25 -2.02 -38.51 -1.47
C ILE A 25 -2.50 -37.05 -1.53
N PRO A 26 -2.13 -36.30 -2.59
CA PRO A 26 -2.51 -34.89 -2.69
C PRO A 26 -4.03 -34.79 -2.67
N SER A 27 -4.53 -33.77 -1.97
CA SER A 27 -5.97 -33.55 -1.86
C SER A 27 -6.59 -33.40 -3.25
N PRO A 28 -7.88 -33.73 -3.44
CA PRO A 28 -8.55 -33.60 -4.74
C PRO A 28 -8.38 -32.20 -5.35
N PHE A 29 -8.34 -31.16 -4.51
CA PHE A 29 -8.08 -29.79 -4.93
C PHE A 29 -6.65 -29.59 -5.46
N GLN A 30 -5.64 -30.17 -4.82
CA GLN A 30 -4.24 -30.09 -5.29
C GLN A 30 -3.96 -30.88 -6.56
N ARG A 31 -4.87 -31.78 -6.95
CA ARG A 31 -4.80 -32.49 -8.23
C ARG A 31 -5.34 -31.68 -9.40
N LEU A 32 -6.04 -30.58 -9.13
CA LEU A 32 -6.51 -29.68 -10.16
C LEU A 32 -5.31 -29.01 -10.85
N PRO A 33 -5.39 -28.78 -12.17
CA PRO A 33 -4.40 -27.98 -12.89
C PRO A 33 -4.22 -26.60 -12.21
N PRO A 34 -3.00 -26.03 -12.20
CA PRO A 34 -2.73 -24.70 -11.65
C PRO A 34 -3.71 -23.64 -12.14
N GLU A 35 -4.10 -23.67 -13.42
CA GLU A 35 -4.99 -22.70 -14.05
C GLU A 35 -6.39 -22.71 -13.42
N ILE A 36 -6.89 -23.90 -13.07
CA ILE A 36 -8.19 -24.06 -12.41
C ILE A 36 -8.09 -23.62 -10.94
N ARG A 37 -6.96 -23.88 -10.28
CA ARG A 37 -6.73 -23.38 -8.92
C ARG A 37 -6.68 -21.86 -8.89
N ASP A 38 -6.01 -21.23 -9.86
CA ASP A 38 -5.94 -19.77 -10.00
C ASP A 38 -7.32 -19.16 -10.21
N GLN A 39 -8.15 -19.74 -11.09
CA GLN A 39 -9.54 -19.30 -11.26
C GLN A 39 -10.36 -19.42 -9.97
N ILE A 40 -10.14 -20.45 -9.17
CA ILE A 40 -10.81 -20.60 -7.87
C ILE A 40 -10.30 -19.54 -6.88
N TYR A 41 -8.99 -19.27 -6.87
CA TYR A 41 -8.42 -18.22 -6.02
C TYR A 41 -8.92 -16.83 -6.40
N ASP A 42 -9.08 -16.53 -7.69
CA ASP A 42 -9.70 -15.30 -8.19
C ASP A 42 -11.08 -15.04 -7.58
N HIS A 43 -11.87 -16.10 -7.36
CA HIS A 43 -13.19 -16.00 -6.72
C HIS A 43 -13.15 -15.87 -5.20
N ILE A 44 -12.06 -16.30 -4.56
CA ILE A 44 -11.90 -16.27 -3.09
C ILE A 44 -11.27 -14.95 -2.64
N PHE A 45 -10.24 -14.50 -3.36
CA PHE A 45 -9.46 -13.32 -3.01
C PHE A 45 -10.06 -12.07 -3.66
N GLU A 46 -11.11 -11.55 -3.04
CA GLU A 46 -11.65 -10.24 -3.41
C GLU A 46 -10.72 -9.10 -2.98
N PRO A 47 -10.85 -7.88 -3.54
CA PRO A 47 -10.07 -6.74 -3.10
C PRO A 47 -10.37 -6.32 -1.65
N HIS A 48 -9.37 -6.41 -0.77
CA HIS A 48 -9.50 -6.04 0.65
C HIS A 48 -8.64 -4.82 0.97
N ARG A 49 -9.23 -3.78 1.55
CA ARG A 49 -8.47 -2.61 2.01
C ARG A 49 -8.19 -2.70 3.49
N VAL A 50 -6.91 -2.62 3.86
CA VAL A 50 -6.48 -2.79 5.24
C VAL A 50 -5.54 -1.68 5.66
N GLU A 51 -5.84 -1.06 6.80
CA GLU A 51 -4.94 -0.15 7.47
C GLU A 51 -3.97 -0.94 8.34
N LEU A 52 -2.67 -0.72 8.13
CA LEU A 52 -1.63 -1.32 8.95
C LEU A 52 -1.26 -0.40 10.11
N ILE A 53 -1.33 -0.94 11.32
CA ILE A 53 -1.10 -0.19 12.56
C ILE A 53 0.01 -0.88 13.35
N ARG A 54 1.01 -0.08 13.75
CA ARG A 54 2.05 -0.52 14.66
C ARG A 54 1.62 -0.25 16.11
N ARG A 55 1.35 -1.29 16.88
CA ARG A 55 1.04 -1.17 18.32
C ARG A 55 2.10 -1.81 19.19
N SER A 56 2.31 -1.27 20.38
CA SER A 56 3.12 -1.92 21.41
C SER A 56 2.31 -3.02 22.07
N GLU A 57 2.81 -4.24 22.04
CA GLU A 57 2.31 -5.34 22.85
C GLU A 57 3.09 -5.32 24.16
N LYS A 58 2.43 -4.86 25.22
CA LYS A 58 2.91 -5.01 26.58
C LYS A 58 2.25 -6.26 27.14
N ASP A 59 2.97 -7.37 27.11
CA ASP A 59 2.61 -8.53 27.93
C ASP A 59 3.38 -8.43 29.25
N PRO A 60 2.74 -7.89 30.32
CA PRO A 60 3.41 -7.73 31.62
C PRO A 60 3.81 -9.07 32.23
N THR A 61 3.23 -10.19 31.77
CA THR A 61 3.50 -11.53 32.31
C THR A 61 4.74 -12.19 31.69
N LYS A 62 4.99 -11.98 30.39
CA LYS A 62 6.12 -12.61 29.69
C LYS A 62 7.38 -11.75 29.64
N HIS A 63 7.25 -10.43 29.52
CA HIS A 63 8.40 -9.54 29.28
C HIS A 63 8.27 -8.18 29.98
N PRO A 64 8.54 -8.08 31.30
CA PRO A 64 8.34 -6.86 32.08
C PRO A 64 9.26 -5.69 31.66
N LYS A 65 10.38 -5.94 30.97
CA LYS A 65 11.38 -4.93 30.59
C LYS A 65 11.47 -4.65 29.08
N ARG A 66 10.75 -5.37 28.23
CA ARG A 66 10.87 -5.25 26.75
C ARG A 66 9.53 -4.94 26.12
N VAL A 67 9.46 -3.79 25.45
CA VAL A 67 8.30 -3.42 24.63
C VAL A 67 8.50 -4.01 23.24
N TYR A 68 7.68 -5.00 22.90
CA TYR A 68 7.60 -5.51 21.54
C TYR A 68 6.58 -4.69 20.78
N TYR A 69 6.94 -4.21 19.61
CA TYR A 69 5.93 -3.70 18.69
C TYR A 69 5.38 -4.90 17.92
N ARG A 70 4.13 -4.88 17.47
CA ARG A 70 3.58 -5.77 16.42
C ARG A 70 2.79 -4.96 15.38
N LEU A 71 2.65 -5.54 14.19
CA LEU A 71 1.77 -5.00 13.16
C LEU A 71 0.40 -5.66 13.32
N TYR A 72 -0.62 -4.82 13.33
CA TYR A 72 -2.02 -5.20 13.32
C TYR A 72 -2.66 -4.62 12.07
N HIS A 73 -3.80 -5.16 11.67
CA HIS A 73 -4.57 -4.63 10.57
C HIS A 73 -5.97 -4.23 11.05
N ASN A 74 -6.47 -3.13 10.52
CA ASN A 74 -7.87 -2.74 10.63
C ASN A 74 -8.51 -2.81 9.24
N PRO A 75 -9.63 -3.52 9.05
CA PRO A 75 -10.32 -3.52 7.77
C PRO A 75 -10.92 -2.14 7.49
N LEU A 76 -10.80 -1.70 6.24
CA LEU A 76 -11.40 -0.48 5.72
C LEU A 76 -12.33 -0.81 4.55
N ARG A 77 -13.16 0.15 4.16
CA ARG A 77 -13.95 0.04 2.92
C ARG A 77 -13.01 -0.10 1.73
N SER A 78 -13.19 -1.18 0.96
CA SER A 78 -12.41 -1.47 -0.23
C SER A 78 -12.72 -0.48 -1.34
N ARG A 79 -11.69 -0.19 -2.16
CA ARG A 79 -11.87 0.51 -3.42
C ARG A 79 -12.12 -0.51 -4.52
N ASP A 80 -12.99 -0.16 -5.43
CA ASP A 80 -13.15 -0.91 -6.66
C ASP A 80 -11.81 -0.93 -7.45
N PRO A 81 -11.32 -2.09 -7.91
CA PRO A 81 -10.01 -2.18 -8.54
C PRO A 81 -9.92 -1.44 -9.88
N VAL A 82 -11.05 -1.16 -10.53
CA VAL A 82 -11.09 -0.48 -11.84
C VAL A 82 -11.40 1.00 -11.67
N THR A 83 -12.52 1.32 -11.03
CA THR A 83 -12.99 2.70 -10.87
C THR A 83 -12.32 3.43 -9.72
N GLN A 84 -11.69 2.69 -8.79
CA GLN A 84 -11.05 3.19 -7.58
C GLN A 84 -11.98 3.99 -6.65
N GLN A 85 -13.27 3.93 -6.91
CA GLN A 85 -14.30 4.51 -6.05
C GLN A 85 -14.49 3.63 -4.82
N ILE A 86 -14.80 4.28 -3.70
CA ILE A 86 -15.22 3.58 -2.50
C ILE A 86 -16.67 3.16 -2.75
N GLN A 87 -16.93 1.86 -2.80
CA GLN A 87 -18.28 1.36 -3.07
C GLN A 87 -19.21 1.65 -1.88
N ASP A 88 -20.31 2.35 -2.13
CA ASP A 88 -21.47 2.51 -1.22
C ASP A 88 -22.75 2.08 -1.96
N PRO A 89 -23.73 1.38 -1.33
CA PRO A 89 -23.76 0.92 0.06
C PRO A 89 -23.22 -0.52 0.21
N CYS A 90 -22.88 -0.87 1.44
CA CYS A 90 -22.36 -2.17 1.89
C CYS A 90 -23.08 -3.36 1.20
N ARG A 91 -22.49 -3.93 0.15
CA ARG A 91 -22.81 -5.31 -0.22
C ARG A 91 -22.30 -6.16 0.94
N LYS A 92 -23.25 -6.75 1.68
CA LYS A 92 -23.14 -7.92 2.56
C LYS A 92 -21.77 -8.05 3.26
N SER A 93 -21.69 -7.64 4.53
CA SER A 93 -20.60 -7.97 5.47
C SER A 93 -19.26 -8.26 4.80
N GLN A 94 -18.40 -7.25 4.63
CA GLN A 94 -17.05 -7.44 4.08
C GLN A 94 -16.49 -8.75 4.59
N LEU A 95 -16.33 -9.72 3.68
CA LEU A 95 -15.90 -11.05 4.06
C LEU A 95 -14.54 -10.88 4.76
N PRO A 96 -14.29 -11.59 5.86
CA PRO A 96 -13.00 -11.51 6.51
C PRO A 96 -11.94 -11.91 5.50
N VAL A 97 -10.80 -11.22 5.52
CA VAL A 97 -9.64 -11.56 4.69
C VAL A 97 -9.39 -13.07 4.82
N PRO A 98 -9.30 -13.84 3.72
CA PRO A 98 -9.25 -15.31 3.74
C PRO A 98 -7.88 -15.86 4.19
N ILE A 99 -7.29 -15.24 5.22
CA ILE A 99 -6.02 -15.58 5.85
C ILE A 99 -5.99 -17.04 6.32
N ALA A 100 -7.13 -17.58 6.75
CA ALA A 100 -7.21 -18.97 7.21
C ALA A 100 -6.79 -19.96 6.10
N LEU A 101 -7.11 -19.66 4.84
CA LEU A 101 -6.75 -20.50 3.70
C LEU A 101 -5.23 -20.63 3.53
N VAL A 102 -4.52 -19.51 3.70
CA VAL A 102 -3.06 -19.41 3.59
C VAL A 102 -2.37 -20.33 4.61
N PHE A 103 -2.97 -20.56 5.77
CA PHE A 103 -2.40 -21.38 6.84
C PHE A 103 -2.85 -22.84 6.84
N THR A 104 -3.56 -23.31 5.80
CA THR A 104 -4.05 -24.69 5.74
C THR A 104 -2.94 -25.73 5.53
N CYS A 105 -2.09 -25.54 4.51
CA CYS A 105 -0.94 -26.39 4.25
C CYS A 105 0.12 -25.66 3.42
N ARG A 106 1.34 -26.22 3.34
CA ARG A 106 2.48 -25.60 2.66
C ARG A 106 2.25 -25.35 1.16
N SER A 107 1.57 -26.26 0.48
CA SER A 107 1.29 -26.12 -0.96
C SER A 107 0.33 -24.95 -1.21
N ILE A 108 -0.80 -24.91 -0.48
CA ILE A 108 -1.77 -23.81 -0.56
C ILE A 108 -1.14 -22.49 -0.11
N TYR A 109 -0.28 -22.50 0.92
CA TYR A 109 0.46 -21.31 1.34
C TYR A 109 1.24 -20.70 0.18
N CYS A 110 2.03 -21.50 -0.54
CA CYS A 110 2.81 -21.01 -1.67
C CYS A 110 1.93 -20.45 -2.80
N ASP A 111 0.82 -21.12 -3.11
CA ASP A 111 -0.11 -20.65 -4.15
C ASP A 111 -0.78 -19.33 -3.74
N THR A 112 -1.31 -19.26 -2.52
CA THR A 112 -2.25 -18.22 -2.09
C THR A 112 -1.59 -16.98 -1.50
N LEU A 113 -0.31 -17.06 -1.10
CA LEU A 113 0.39 -15.90 -0.54
C LEU A 113 0.47 -14.76 -1.56
N TRP A 114 0.74 -15.08 -2.83
CA TRP A 114 0.77 -14.10 -3.91
C TRP A 114 -0.62 -13.45 -4.13
N TRP A 115 -1.67 -14.27 -4.13
CA TRP A 115 -3.06 -13.82 -4.22
C TRP A 115 -3.43 -12.87 -3.09
N LEU A 116 -3.05 -13.20 -1.85
CA LEU A 116 -3.32 -12.36 -0.69
C LEU A 116 -2.71 -10.96 -0.85
N TYR A 117 -1.42 -10.87 -1.20
CA TYR A 117 -0.75 -9.57 -1.33
C TYR A 117 -1.14 -8.78 -2.57
N SER A 118 -1.54 -9.45 -3.66
CA SER A 118 -1.94 -8.77 -4.91
C SER A 118 -3.34 -8.19 -4.88
N THR A 119 -4.24 -8.78 -4.09
CA THR A 119 -5.63 -8.32 -3.93
C THR A 119 -5.81 -7.38 -2.73
N THR A 120 -4.83 -7.33 -1.82
CA THR A 120 -4.87 -6.43 -0.66
C THR A 120 -4.41 -5.01 -1.02
N GLN A 121 -5.21 -4.02 -0.61
CA GLN A 121 -4.92 -2.59 -0.70
C GLN A 121 -4.37 -2.13 0.65
N PHE A 122 -3.08 -1.85 0.71
CA PHE A 122 -2.39 -1.52 1.96
C PHE A 122 -2.43 -0.02 2.25
N VAL A 123 -2.95 0.36 3.41
CA VAL A 123 -2.97 1.74 3.87
C VAL A 123 -1.96 1.92 5.01
N PHE A 124 -0.99 2.80 4.81
CA PHE A 124 0.04 3.14 5.79
C PHE A 124 -0.21 4.52 6.38
N THR A 125 -0.37 4.59 7.69
CA THR A 125 -0.51 5.86 8.43
C THR A 125 0.78 6.36 9.07
N SER A 126 1.85 5.54 9.03
CA SER A 126 3.15 5.96 9.54
C SER A 126 4.31 5.31 8.81
N THR A 127 5.39 6.07 8.68
CA THR A 127 6.69 5.59 8.19
C THR A 127 7.19 4.35 8.93
N ARG A 128 6.97 4.29 10.26
CA ARG A 128 7.41 3.16 11.09
C ARG A 128 6.63 1.89 10.78
N THR A 129 5.33 1.99 10.52
CA THR A 129 4.51 0.87 10.06
C THR A 129 5.03 0.38 8.71
N MET A 130 5.23 1.31 7.77
CA MET A 130 5.66 0.99 6.40
C MET A 130 7.01 0.26 6.37
N ASN A 131 8.05 0.83 7.01
CA ASN A 131 9.37 0.20 7.10
C ASN A 131 9.29 -1.19 7.73
N ARG A 132 8.49 -1.32 8.79
CA ARG A 132 8.38 -2.61 9.46
C ARG A 132 7.66 -3.65 8.61
N PHE A 133 6.61 -3.25 7.89
CA PHE A 133 5.89 -4.14 7.00
C PHE A 133 6.84 -4.72 5.95
N PHE A 134 7.60 -3.87 5.24
CA PHE A 134 8.57 -4.33 4.25
C PHE A 134 9.71 -5.19 4.83
N ASN A 135 10.11 -4.94 6.08
CA ASN A 135 11.08 -5.79 6.78
C ASN A 135 10.50 -7.12 7.29
N THR A 136 9.18 -7.26 7.33
CA THR A 136 8.51 -8.46 7.87
C THR A 136 8.05 -9.41 6.76
N ILE A 137 7.61 -8.86 5.62
CA ILE A 137 7.11 -9.68 4.52
C ILE A 137 8.26 -10.32 3.72
N PRO A 138 8.10 -11.56 3.21
CA PRO A 138 9.09 -12.19 2.36
C PRO A 138 9.37 -11.36 1.11
N SER A 139 10.65 -11.24 0.71
CA SER A 139 11.05 -10.47 -0.47
C SER A 139 10.41 -11.00 -1.76
N GLU A 140 10.11 -12.29 -1.81
CA GLU A 140 9.50 -12.96 -2.97
C GLU A 140 8.09 -12.44 -3.28
N VAL A 141 7.33 -12.00 -2.27
CA VAL A 141 5.94 -11.54 -2.45
C VAL A 141 5.78 -10.03 -2.49
N GLN A 142 6.84 -9.27 -2.17
CA GLN A 142 6.84 -7.81 -2.28
C GLN A 142 6.43 -7.31 -3.68
N PRO A 143 6.89 -7.93 -4.79
CA PRO A 143 6.47 -7.54 -6.14
C PRO A 143 4.98 -7.74 -6.41
N ALA A 144 4.29 -8.60 -5.64
CA ALA A 144 2.87 -8.88 -5.83
C ALA A 144 1.99 -7.70 -5.43
N ILE A 145 2.49 -6.77 -4.60
CA ILE A 145 1.71 -5.65 -4.07
C ILE A 145 1.36 -4.67 -5.19
N ARG A 146 0.07 -4.54 -5.51
CA ARG A 146 -0.43 -3.68 -6.60
C ARG A 146 -0.96 -2.34 -6.14
N HIS A 147 -1.40 -2.22 -4.88
CA HIS A 147 -2.09 -1.03 -4.37
C HIS A 147 -1.52 -0.59 -3.02
N VAL A 148 -1.04 0.65 -2.97
CA VAL A 148 -0.60 1.31 -1.73
C VAL A 148 -1.29 2.65 -1.55
N GLU A 149 -1.72 2.91 -0.32
CA GLU A 149 -2.09 4.23 0.16
C GLU A 149 -1.16 4.70 1.28
N ILE A 150 -0.69 5.94 1.18
CA ILE A 150 0.19 6.57 2.17
C ILE A 150 -0.53 7.78 2.75
N ASN A 151 -0.85 7.71 4.03
CA ASN A 151 -1.41 8.81 4.80
C ASN A 151 -0.32 9.30 5.77
N GLN A 152 0.40 10.34 5.37
CA GLN A 152 1.55 10.84 6.14
C GLN A 152 1.38 12.32 6.48
N GLU A 153 1.70 12.66 7.73
CA GLU A 153 1.82 14.04 8.20
C GLU A 153 3.29 14.33 8.52
N MET A 154 3.79 15.47 8.05
CA MET A 154 5.13 15.96 8.39
C MET A 154 5.15 16.54 9.80
N HIS A 155 6.31 16.52 10.45
CA HIS A 155 6.50 17.27 11.67
C HIS A 155 6.62 18.77 11.36
N SER A 156 5.98 19.59 12.18
CA SER A 156 6.18 21.04 12.17
C SER A 156 7.59 21.42 12.65
N GLU A 157 8.02 22.64 12.33
CA GLU A 157 9.28 23.16 12.86
C GLU A 157 9.21 23.27 14.40
N PRO A 158 10.18 22.68 15.13
CA PRO A 158 10.16 22.71 16.58
C PRO A 158 10.50 24.11 17.10
N SER A 159 9.91 24.49 18.24
CA SER A 159 10.19 25.77 18.89
C SER A 159 11.65 25.89 19.35
N LEU A 160 12.28 24.76 19.70
CA LEU A 160 13.67 24.69 20.13
C LEU A 160 14.53 24.09 19.02
N THR A 161 15.59 24.80 18.63
CA THR A 161 16.49 24.40 17.53
C THR A 161 17.16 23.05 17.78
N GLU A 162 17.45 22.70 19.03
CA GLU A 162 18.01 21.39 19.41
C GLU A 162 17.13 20.21 18.98
N HIS A 163 15.80 20.39 18.97
CA HIS A 163 14.86 19.35 18.57
C HIS A 163 14.74 19.19 17.05
N ARG A 164 15.33 20.09 16.26
CA ARG A 164 15.32 20.03 14.79
C ARG A 164 15.90 18.73 14.25
N ILE A 165 16.85 18.12 14.98
CA ILE A 165 17.40 16.81 14.63
C ILE A 165 16.33 15.72 14.52
N HIS A 166 15.28 15.78 15.34
CA HIS A 166 14.20 14.80 15.31
C HIS A 166 13.32 14.95 14.06
N LYS A 167 13.03 16.19 13.65
CA LYS A 167 12.34 16.49 12.41
C LYS A 167 13.12 15.96 11.22
N VAL A 168 14.40 16.35 11.10
CA VAL A 168 15.27 15.93 10.00
C VAL A 168 15.37 14.40 9.92
N ARG A 169 15.52 13.71 11.06
CA ARG A 169 15.54 12.24 11.09
C ARG A 169 14.23 11.62 10.65
N SER A 170 13.10 12.22 10.99
CA SER A 170 11.79 11.74 10.57
C SER A 170 11.56 11.93 9.08
N ASP A 171 11.89 13.12 8.56
CA ASP A 171 11.76 13.45 7.13
C ASP A 171 12.65 12.51 6.29
N TRP A 172 13.90 12.31 6.74
CA TRP A 172 14.81 11.34 6.12
C TRP A 172 14.28 9.91 6.16
N ALA A 173 13.75 9.46 7.31
CA ALA A 173 13.18 8.13 7.43
C ALA A 173 11.99 7.94 6.49
N PHE A 174 11.19 8.98 6.24
CA PHE A 174 10.07 8.92 5.31
C PHE A 174 10.55 8.83 3.85
N THR A 175 11.54 9.63 3.46
CA THR A 175 12.20 9.51 2.14
C THR A 175 12.71 8.09 1.90
N MET A 176 13.48 7.55 2.85
CA MET A 176 14.02 6.20 2.75
C MET A 176 12.93 5.12 2.68
N ALA A 177 11.81 5.34 3.37
CA ALA A 177 10.70 4.40 3.33
C ALA A 177 9.99 4.40 1.96
N CYS A 178 9.84 5.56 1.32
CA CYS A 178 9.32 5.66 -0.04
C CYS A 178 10.28 5.03 -1.05
N GLU A 179 11.59 5.25 -0.94
CA GLU A 179 12.58 4.55 -1.77
C GLU A 179 12.52 3.03 -1.59
N ASN A 180 12.41 2.56 -0.35
CA ASN A 180 12.30 1.15 -0.06
C ASN A 180 11.03 0.55 -0.69
N LEU A 181 9.91 1.28 -0.63
CA LEU A 181 8.66 0.87 -1.28
C LEU A 181 8.84 0.70 -2.79
N VAL A 182 9.49 1.66 -3.45
CA VAL A 182 9.77 1.59 -4.90
C VAL A 182 10.66 0.39 -5.26
N ARG A 183 11.63 0.06 -4.40
CA ARG A 183 12.49 -1.12 -4.58
C ARG A 183 11.75 -2.44 -4.35
N CYS A 184 10.90 -2.51 -3.33
CA CYS A 184 10.17 -3.71 -2.95
C CYS A 184 8.99 -4.02 -3.89
N CYS A 185 8.19 -3.02 -4.25
CA CYS A 185 6.91 -3.20 -4.93
C CYS A 185 7.00 -2.95 -6.44
N SER A 186 7.78 -3.76 -7.17
CA SER A 186 7.93 -3.57 -8.62
C SER A 186 6.62 -3.69 -9.41
N GLY A 187 5.61 -4.40 -8.88
CA GLY A 187 4.29 -4.57 -9.48
C GLY A 187 3.25 -3.52 -9.06
N LEU A 188 3.66 -2.41 -8.44
CA LEU A 188 2.73 -1.36 -8.02
C LEU A 188 2.01 -0.76 -9.24
N GLN A 189 0.68 -0.68 -9.17
CA GLN A 189 -0.19 -0.12 -10.20
C GLN A 189 -0.92 1.12 -9.69
N VAL A 190 -1.29 1.11 -8.42
CA VAL A 190 -2.16 2.11 -7.80
C VAL A 190 -1.47 2.73 -6.58
N LEU A 191 -1.38 4.06 -6.58
CA LEU A 191 -0.76 4.84 -5.51
C LEU A 191 -1.68 5.98 -5.07
N TYR A 192 -2.10 5.95 -3.81
CA TYR A 192 -2.77 7.07 -3.15
C TYR A 192 -1.83 7.70 -2.14
N ILE A 193 -1.74 9.02 -2.16
CA ILE A 193 -0.96 9.77 -1.17
C ILE A 193 -1.84 10.88 -0.61
N TYR A 194 -2.10 10.82 0.69
CA TYR A 194 -2.54 11.97 1.46
C TYR A 194 -1.36 12.48 2.26
N PHE A 195 -0.91 13.69 1.93
CA PHE A 195 0.28 14.27 2.52
C PHE A 195 -0.01 15.63 3.12
N ARG A 196 0.11 15.72 4.44
CA ARG A 196 -0.04 16.97 5.17
C ARG A 196 1.33 17.58 5.42
N ILE A 197 1.58 18.72 4.77
CA ILE A 197 2.86 19.43 4.85
C ILE A 197 2.81 20.43 6.00
N ARG A 198 3.85 20.40 6.84
CA ARG A 198 4.00 21.30 8.00
C ARG A 198 5.28 22.15 7.96
N ASP A 199 6.03 22.06 6.86
CA ASP A 199 7.26 22.83 6.64
C ASP A 199 6.94 24.30 6.35
N TRP A 200 7.67 25.22 6.99
CA TRP A 200 7.57 26.65 6.73
C TRP A 200 8.87 27.37 7.13
N PRO A 201 9.35 28.38 6.37
CA PRO A 201 8.86 28.86 5.07
C PRO A 201 9.30 27.96 3.89
N MET A 202 8.49 27.91 2.82
CA MET A 202 8.82 27.20 1.56
C MET A 202 8.08 27.79 0.35
N SER A 203 8.55 27.53 -0.88
CA SER A 203 7.95 28.04 -2.13
C SER A 203 6.84 27.14 -2.70
N LEU A 204 6.74 25.90 -2.20
CA LEU A 204 5.92 24.81 -2.74
C LEU A 204 6.37 24.48 -4.16
N GLU A 205 7.64 24.11 -4.30
CA GLU A 205 8.26 23.72 -5.55
C GLU A 205 8.78 22.29 -5.49
N ILE A 206 8.74 21.60 -6.64
CA ILE A 206 9.26 20.23 -6.75
C ILE A 206 10.79 20.30 -6.69
N GLY A 207 11.37 19.51 -5.79
CA GLY A 207 12.80 19.54 -5.46
C GLY A 207 13.08 20.05 -4.06
N GLU A 208 12.12 20.74 -3.44
CA GLU A 208 12.20 21.09 -2.02
C GLU A 208 12.09 19.85 -1.11
N THR A 209 12.51 19.98 0.14
CA THR A 209 12.58 18.91 1.15
C THR A 209 11.27 18.14 1.31
N TRP A 210 10.12 18.82 1.29
CA TRP A 210 8.80 18.19 1.42
C TRP A 210 8.49 17.24 0.26
N SER A 211 9.02 17.51 -0.93
CA SER A 211 8.70 16.77 -2.16
C SER A 211 9.59 15.55 -2.38
N LEU A 212 10.78 15.52 -1.76
CA LEU A 212 11.79 14.47 -1.95
C LEU A 212 11.25 13.03 -1.77
N PRO A 213 10.44 12.72 -0.74
CA PRO A 213 9.89 11.37 -0.58
C PRO A 213 9.03 10.94 -1.77
N MET A 214 8.29 11.87 -2.38
CA MET A 214 7.44 11.57 -3.53
C MET A 214 8.25 11.40 -4.82
N MET A 215 9.40 12.07 -4.91
CA MET A 215 10.25 11.99 -6.10
C MET A 215 10.81 10.58 -6.34
N ALA A 216 10.89 9.74 -5.30
CA ALA A 216 11.23 8.32 -5.45
C ALA A 216 10.27 7.59 -6.42
N PHE A 217 8.98 7.95 -6.43
CA PHE A 217 7.98 7.33 -7.30
C PHE A 217 8.16 7.68 -8.78
N ALA A 218 8.99 8.67 -9.12
CA ALA A 218 9.33 8.95 -10.51
C ALA A 218 10.06 7.78 -11.19
N GLU A 219 10.70 6.89 -10.43
CA GLU A 219 11.35 5.68 -10.96
C GLU A 219 10.35 4.76 -11.67
N TYR A 220 9.08 4.71 -11.22
CA TYR A 220 8.06 3.92 -11.89
C TYR A 220 7.82 4.37 -13.33
N LYS A 221 8.04 5.64 -13.65
CA LYS A 221 7.91 6.15 -15.02
C LYS A 221 8.90 5.47 -15.97
N ALA A 222 10.13 5.18 -15.52
CA ALA A 222 11.11 4.44 -16.31
C ALA A 222 10.66 2.98 -16.57
N LYS A 223 9.82 2.43 -15.68
CA LYS A 223 9.25 1.07 -15.77
C LYS A 223 7.88 1.04 -16.47
N GLY A 224 7.48 2.13 -17.13
CA GLY A 224 6.22 2.25 -17.85
C GLY A 224 5.14 3.07 -17.13
N GLY A 225 5.36 3.54 -15.91
CA GLY A 225 4.45 4.39 -15.13
C GLY A 225 3.40 3.63 -14.33
N LEU A 226 2.75 4.33 -13.40
CA LEU A 226 1.63 3.78 -12.62
C LEU A 226 0.29 3.94 -13.38
N ASP A 227 -0.66 3.05 -13.12
CA ASP A 227 -1.99 3.10 -13.74
C ASP A 227 -2.85 4.18 -13.10
N VAL A 228 -2.84 4.28 -11.77
CA VAL A 228 -3.59 5.28 -11.02
C VAL A 228 -2.70 5.91 -9.96
N VAL A 229 -2.62 7.24 -9.95
CA VAL A 229 -1.96 7.99 -8.89
C VAL A 229 -2.86 9.12 -8.43
N THR A 230 -3.20 9.17 -7.15
CA THR A 230 -3.94 10.29 -6.58
C THR A 230 -3.15 10.90 -5.44
N ILE A 231 -2.89 12.21 -5.53
CA ILE A 231 -2.12 12.95 -4.54
C ILE A 231 -3.00 14.05 -3.97
N ASN A 232 -3.17 14.05 -2.66
CA ASN A 232 -3.86 15.08 -1.92
C ASN A 232 -2.85 15.77 -1.01
N LEU A 233 -2.51 17.01 -1.36
CA LEU A 233 -1.65 17.86 -0.55
C LEU A 233 -2.50 18.74 0.36
N ASP A 234 -2.24 18.68 1.66
CA ASP A 234 -2.88 19.54 2.66
C ASP A 234 -1.84 20.47 3.28
N MET A 235 -2.06 21.78 3.12
CA MET A 235 -1.26 22.79 3.81
C MET A 235 -2.09 24.06 4.04
N PRO A 236 -2.25 24.51 5.31
CA PRO A 236 -3.11 25.66 5.62
C PRO A 236 -2.69 27.00 4.99
N ARG A 237 -1.40 27.17 4.64
CA ARG A 237 -0.85 28.46 4.19
C ARG A 237 -0.99 28.71 2.69
N PHE A 238 -1.25 27.68 1.89
CA PHE A 238 -1.45 27.82 0.44
C PHE A 238 -2.91 27.66 0.07
N GLY A 239 -3.35 28.38 -0.95
CA GLY A 239 -4.70 28.22 -1.50
C GLY A 239 -4.88 26.81 -2.07
N VAL A 240 -6.10 26.27 -1.90
CA VAL A 240 -6.48 24.91 -2.33
C VAL A 240 -6.16 24.69 -3.82
N GLN A 241 -6.34 25.71 -4.67
CA GLN A 241 -6.05 25.60 -6.10
C GLN A 241 -4.56 25.41 -6.39
N LYS A 242 -3.67 26.10 -5.66
CA LYS A 242 -2.21 25.94 -5.81
C LYS A 242 -1.79 24.52 -5.44
N LEU A 243 -2.32 24.00 -4.32
CA LEU A 243 -2.07 22.63 -3.87
C LEU A 243 -2.60 21.59 -4.87
N LYS A 244 -3.82 21.77 -5.39
CA LYS A 244 -4.39 20.90 -6.44
C LYS A 244 -3.56 20.91 -7.72
N ASN A 245 -3.10 22.07 -8.17
CA ASN A 245 -2.26 22.18 -9.36
C ASN A 245 -0.92 21.46 -9.16
N MET A 246 -0.29 21.65 -8.00
CA MET A 246 0.97 20.97 -7.67
C MET A 246 0.78 19.45 -7.58
N ALA A 247 -0.29 18.99 -6.93
CA ALA A 247 -0.65 17.58 -6.89
C ALA A 247 -0.82 16.99 -8.29
N LYS A 248 -1.56 17.67 -9.18
CA LYS A 248 -1.70 17.27 -10.60
C LYS A 248 -0.35 17.18 -11.31
N THR A 249 0.57 18.11 -11.06
CA THR A 249 1.92 18.06 -11.64
C THR A 249 2.67 16.80 -11.20
N LEU A 250 2.55 16.42 -9.93
CA LEU A 250 3.15 15.18 -9.40
C LEU A 250 2.45 13.93 -9.97
N GLU A 251 1.12 13.90 -10.02
CA GLU A 251 0.35 12.79 -10.60
C GLU A 251 0.75 12.54 -12.07
N LYS A 252 0.79 13.60 -12.89
CA LYS A 252 1.24 13.54 -14.29
C LYS A 252 2.68 13.00 -14.41
N ARG A 253 3.51 13.23 -13.39
CA ARG A 253 4.90 12.76 -13.39
C ARG A 253 5.00 11.27 -13.09
N PHE A 254 4.11 10.70 -12.30
CA PHE A 254 4.19 9.30 -11.86
C PHE A 254 3.29 8.35 -12.68
N MET A 255 2.19 8.85 -13.24
CA MET A 255 1.26 8.06 -14.05
C MET A 255 1.77 7.76 -15.47
N LYS A 256 1.22 6.69 -16.05
CA LYS A 256 1.24 6.42 -17.49
C LYS A 256 0.63 7.60 -18.25
N PRO A 257 1.26 8.09 -19.35
CA PRO A 257 0.70 9.19 -20.13
C PRO A 257 -0.73 8.93 -20.64
N LYS A 258 -1.00 7.70 -21.12
CA LYS A 258 -2.34 7.30 -21.59
C LYS A 258 -3.35 7.26 -20.45
N ALA A 259 -2.99 6.68 -19.30
CA ALA A 259 -3.89 6.59 -18.15
C ALA A 259 -4.22 7.98 -17.58
N PHE A 260 -3.24 8.89 -17.56
CA PHE A 260 -3.45 10.27 -17.16
C PHE A 260 -4.42 10.99 -18.11
N GLN A 261 -4.26 10.83 -19.42
CA GLN A 261 -5.14 11.43 -20.41
C GLN A 261 -6.59 10.94 -20.26
N ILE A 262 -6.80 9.62 -20.19
CA ILE A 262 -8.13 9.02 -20.01
C ILE A 262 -8.81 9.59 -18.76
N ARG A 263 -8.08 9.69 -17.65
CA ARG A 263 -8.62 10.23 -16.40
C ARG A 263 -9.01 11.71 -16.51
N GLU A 264 -8.20 12.54 -17.14
CA GLU A 264 -8.55 13.95 -17.34
C GLU A 264 -9.71 14.10 -18.33
N ASP A 265 -9.79 13.28 -19.37
CA ASP A 265 -10.92 13.26 -20.31
C ASP A 265 -12.23 12.86 -19.59
N GLU A 266 -12.20 11.81 -18.76
CA GLU A 266 -13.34 11.41 -17.91
C GLU A 266 -13.76 12.54 -16.96
N ARG A 267 -12.78 13.26 -16.38
CA ARG A 267 -13.05 14.37 -15.48
C ARG A 267 -13.72 15.53 -16.22
N LEU A 268 -13.20 15.91 -17.39
CA LEU A 268 -13.78 16.95 -18.23
C LEU A 268 -15.19 16.57 -18.69
N ALA A 269 -15.40 15.31 -19.08
CA ALA A 269 -16.72 14.81 -19.44
C ALA A 269 -17.73 14.94 -18.29
N ARG A 270 -17.30 14.65 -17.04
CA ARG A 270 -18.15 14.85 -15.85
C ARG A 270 -18.44 16.33 -15.57
N GLU A 271 -17.43 17.19 -15.66
CA GLU A 271 -17.59 18.64 -15.47
C GLU A 271 -18.56 19.24 -16.51
N LEU A 272 -18.46 18.84 -17.78
CA LEU A 272 -19.39 19.23 -18.85
C LEU A 272 -20.81 18.66 -18.64
N THR A 273 -20.93 17.44 -18.13
CA THR A 273 -22.24 16.83 -17.85
C THR A 273 -22.93 17.55 -16.69
N CYS A 274 -22.20 17.90 -15.62
CA CYS A 274 -22.73 18.66 -14.50
C CYS A 274 -23.17 20.06 -14.92
N SER A 275 -22.35 20.79 -15.69
CA SER A 275 -22.73 22.13 -16.17
C SER A 275 -23.93 22.11 -17.11
N PHE A 276 -24.05 21.08 -17.97
CA PHE A 276 -25.22 20.89 -18.81
C PHE A 276 -26.49 20.58 -18.00
N MET A 277 -26.37 19.85 -16.89
CA MET A 277 -27.49 19.60 -15.97
C MET A 277 -27.89 20.88 -15.22
N GLU A 278 -26.94 21.69 -14.76
CA GLU A 278 -27.20 22.99 -14.11
C GLU A 278 -27.93 23.96 -15.05
N LEU A 279 -27.50 24.07 -16.31
CA LEU A 279 -28.16 24.89 -17.34
C LEU A 279 -29.58 24.41 -17.70
N ARG A 280 -29.87 23.11 -17.57
CA ARG A 280 -31.22 22.56 -17.77
C ARG A 280 -32.18 22.86 -16.63
N VAL A 281 -31.66 23.10 -15.42
CA VAL A 281 -32.46 23.46 -14.24
C VAL A 281 -32.81 24.95 -14.27
N GLU A 282 -31.92 25.82 -14.76
CA GLU A 282 -32.17 27.27 -14.87
C GLU A 282 -33.04 27.69 -16.08
N GLY A 283 -33.20 26.81 -17.09
CA GLY A 283 -34.01 27.09 -18.29
C GLY A 283 -35.49 26.69 -18.20
N ASN A 284 -35.98 26.33 -17.02
CA ASN A 284 -37.33 25.80 -16.80
C ASN A 284 -38.16 26.64 -15.80
N ASP A 285 -37.72 27.87 -15.49
CA ASP A 285 -38.45 28.88 -14.71
C ASP A 285 -39.08 29.96 -15.63
#